data_AF-A0A9E1SER7-F1
#
_entry.id   AF-A0A9E1SER7-F1
#
_cell.length_a   1.000
_cell.length_b   1.000
_cell.length_c   1.000
_cell.angle_alpha   90.00
_cell.angle_beta   90.00
_cell.angle_gamma   90.00
#
_symmetry.space_group_name_H-M   'P 1'
#
loop_
_entity.id
_entity.type
_entity.pdbx_description
1 polymer ?
#
loop_
_entity_poly.entity_id
_entity_poly.type
_entity_poly.pdbx_seq_one_letter_code
_entity_poly.pdbx_strand_id
1 'polypeptide(L)'
;MIKKYVYFPLSAGIFASLVTVLFSFAYESATAIEGEQLVSLREAIPMSHLILAPIIGCLLASVGYFQAKRLMPRIGPFIFYFVFAGISIFTCFGIFTVYGLHEEIIYTIYGYAMPMHFFPFLSWVTFKTLFFQD
;
A
#
# COMPACT_ATOMS: atom_id res chain seq x y z
N MET A 1 -8.42 -23.83 7.61
CA MET A 1 -8.71 -23.04 6.38
C MET A 1 -8.73 -21.54 6.65
N ILE A 2 -9.50 -21.03 7.63
CA ILE A 2 -9.55 -19.59 8.01
C ILE A 2 -8.16 -18.99 8.29
N LYS A 3 -7.28 -19.74 8.97
CA LYS A 3 -5.89 -19.34 9.24
C LYS A 3 -5.13 -18.88 8.00
N LYS A 4 -5.27 -19.58 6.86
CA LYS A 4 -4.60 -19.19 5.60
C LYS A 4 -5.16 -17.89 5.02
N TYR A 5 -6.47 -17.65 5.17
CA TYR A 5 -7.13 -16.43 4.71
C TYR A 5 -6.83 -15.19 5.56
N VAL A 6 -6.27 -15.36 6.77
CA VAL A 6 -5.82 -14.26 7.62
C VAL A 6 -4.30 -14.09 7.55
N TYR A 7 -3.53 -15.18 7.61
CA TYR A 7 -2.07 -15.11 7.56
C TYR A 7 -1.56 -14.60 6.21
N PHE A 8 -2.18 -15.00 5.09
CA PHE A 8 -1.80 -14.48 3.77
C PHE A 8 -1.87 -12.95 3.67
N PRO A 9 -3.05 -12.32 3.84
CA PRO A 9 -3.15 -10.86 3.71
C PRO A 9 -2.34 -10.13 4.77
N LEU A 10 -2.21 -10.69 5.97
CA LEU A 10 -1.39 -10.10 7.02
C LEU A 10 0.10 -10.14 6.67
N SER A 11 0.63 -11.27 6.19
CA SER A 11 2.01 -11.39 5.74
C SER A 11 2.32 -10.45 4.57
N ALA A 12 1.42 -10.38 3.58
CA ALA A 12 1.54 -9.46 2.46
C ALA A 12 1.53 -8.00 2.93
N GLY A 13 0.63 -7.64 3.85
CA GLY A 13 0.51 -6.30 4.42
C GLY A 13 1.71 -5.89 5.27
N ILE A 14 2.19 -6.78 6.14
CA ILE A 14 3.41 -6.53 6.95
C ILE A 14 4.63 -6.35 6.05
N PHE A 15 4.78 -7.18 5.02
CA PHE A 15 5.88 -7.02 4.06
C PHE A 15 5.77 -5.70 3.30
N ALA A 16 4.59 -5.34 2.79
CA ALA A 16 4.37 -4.06 2.12
C ALA A 16 4.66 -2.86 3.04
N SER A 17 4.25 -2.95 4.31
CA SER A 17 4.56 -1.94 5.33
C SER A 17 6.07 -1.81 5.55
N LEU A 18 6.79 -2.93 5.72
CA LEU A 18 8.24 -2.91 5.90
C LEU A 18 8.93 -2.23 4.72
N VAL A 19 8.55 -2.57 3.48
CA VAL A 19 9.15 -1.96 2.30
C VAL A 19 8.80 -0.47 2.21
N THR A 20 7.56 -0.09 2.53
CA THR A 20 7.14 1.32 2.54
C THR A 20 7.96 2.15 3.53
N VAL A 21 8.19 1.63 4.74
CA VAL A 21 9.00 2.29 5.77
C VAL A 21 10.47 2.38 5.34
N LEU A 22 11.07 1.29 4.87
CA LEU A 22 12.46 1.29 4.42
C LEU A 22 12.67 2.24 3.24
N PHE A 23 11.74 2.25 2.29
CA PHE A 23 11.75 3.19 1.18
C PHE A 23 11.63 4.62 1.70
N SER A 24 10.76 4.90 2.67
CA SER A 24 10.59 6.26 3.21
C SER A 24 11.89 6.83 3.76
N PHE A 25 12.66 6.04 4.52
CA PHE A 25 13.95 6.46 5.04
C PHE A 25 14.99 6.67 3.93
N ALA A 26 15.05 5.76 2.95
CA ALA A 26 15.93 5.91 1.81
C ALA A 26 15.58 7.15 0.98
N TYR A 27 14.29 7.43 0.80
CA TYR A 27 13.79 8.57 0.04
C TYR A 27 14.09 9.89 0.74
N GLU A 28 13.77 10.00 2.03
CA GLU A 28 14.08 11.18 2.86
C GLU A 28 15.58 11.50 2.80
N SER A 29 16.44 10.48 2.94
CA SER A 29 17.88 10.65 2.84
C SER A 29 18.35 11.05 1.44
N ALA A 30 17.81 10.44 0.37
CA ALA A 30 18.25 10.70 -1.00
C ALA A 30 17.78 12.07 -1.52
N THR A 31 16.68 12.59 -0.98
CA THR A 31 16.10 13.89 -1.37
C THR A 31 16.45 15.02 -0.40
N ALA A 32 17.26 14.73 0.62
CA ALA A 32 17.67 15.67 1.66
C ALA A 32 16.47 16.35 2.36
N ILE A 33 15.40 15.60 2.62
CA ILE A 33 14.22 16.11 3.34
C ILE A 33 14.55 16.13 4.85
N GLU A 34 14.79 17.33 5.37
CA GLU A 34 15.19 17.56 6.76
C GLU A 34 14.52 18.80 7.38
N GLY A 35 14.71 19.00 8.70
CA GLY A 35 14.19 20.17 9.40
C GLY A 35 12.68 20.39 9.24
N GLU A 36 12.28 21.61 8.87
CA GLU A 36 10.87 21.99 8.68
C GLU A 36 10.18 21.21 7.56
N GLN A 37 10.91 20.83 6.51
CA GLN A 37 10.37 19.99 5.44
C GLN A 37 9.94 18.62 6.00
N LEU A 38 10.82 17.98 6.79
CA LEU A 38 10.52 16.70 7.41
C LEU A 38 9.34 16.81 8.39
N VAL A 39 9.26 17.88 9.18
CA VAL A 39 8.12 18.12 10.08
C VAL A 39 6.81 18.18 9.29
N SER A 40 6.76 19.04 8.25
CA SER A 40 5.56 19.15 7.41
C SER A 40 5.19 17.84 6.70
N LEU A 41 6.19 17.06 6.26
CA LEU A 41 5.98 15.74 5.67
C LEU A 41 5.37 14.76 6.67
N ARG A 42 5.84 14.75 7.92
CA ARG A 42 5.36 13.85 8.97
C ARG A 42 3.98 14.22 9.49
N GLU A 43 3.63 15.50 9.46
CA GLU A 43 2.26 15.96 9.74
C GLU A 43 1.29 15.52 8.64
N ALA A 44 1.70 15.67 7.38
CA ALA A 44 0.93 15.28 6.22
C ALA A 44 0.78 13.76 6.07
N ILE A 45 1.88 13.03 6.23
CA ILE A 45 1.96 11.57 6.12
C ILE A 45 2.72 11.02 7.32
N PRO A 46 1.99 10.80 8.43
CA PRO A 46 2.56 10.17 9.61
C PRO A 46 3.16 8.80 9.30
N MET A 47 4.25 8.45 10.00
CA MET A 47 4.87 7.12 9.88
C MET A 47 3.87 5.99 10.16
N SER A 48 2.90 6.23 11.06
CA SER A 48 1.83 5.28 11.34
C SER A 48 1.00 4.95 10.09
N HIS A 49 0.81 5.88 9.16
CA HIS A 49 0.11 5.63 7.89
C HIS A 49 0.90 4.71 6.99
N LEU A 50 2.22 4.92 6.88
CA LEU A 50 3.13 4.05 6.12
C LEU A 50 3.15 2.60 6.63
N ILE A 51 2.83 2.41 7.91
CA ILE A 51 2.74 1.10 8.54
C ILE A 51 1.35 0.50 8.40
N LEU A 52 0.32 1.25 8.83
CA LEU A 52 -1.03 0.73 8.97
C LEU A 52 -1.77 0.65 7.64
N ALA A 53 -1.58 1.60 6.73
CA ALA A 53 -2.32 1.62 5.47
C ALA A 53 -2.05 0.38 4.60
N PRO A 54 -0.80 -0.10 4.43
CA PRO A 54 -0.56 -1.34 3.69
C PRO A 54 -1.18 -2.58 4.35
N ILE A 55 -1.12 -2.66 5.68
CA ILE A 55 -1.68 -3.78 6.44
C ILE A 55 -3.21 -3.80 6.30
N ILE A 56 -3.86 -2.66 6.56
CA ILE A 56 -5.31 -2.51 6.44
C ILE A 56 -5.75 -2.74 5.00
N GLY A 57 -5.01 -2.20 4.02
CA GLY A 57 -5.27 -2.38 2.60
C GLY A 57 -5.29 -3.85 2.19
N CYS A 58 -4.29 -4.63 2.61
CA CYS A 58 -4.28 -6.08 2.36
C CYS A 58 -5.39 -6.83 3.10
N LEU A 59 -5.70 -6.45 4.35
CA LEU A 59 -6.82 -7.08 5.08
C LEU A 59 -8.17 -6.81 4.39
N LEU A 60 -8.42 -5.57 3.94
CA LEU A 60 -9.62 -5.22 3.18
C LEU A 60 -9.66 -5.93 1.82
N ALA A 61 -8.52 -5.99 1.13
CA ALA A 61 -8.39 -6.72 -0.13
C ALA A 61 -8.77 -8.21 0.03
N SER A 62 -8.54 -8.82 1.19
CA SER A 62 -8.97 -10.19 1.46
C SER A 62 -10.48 -10.39 1.47
N VAL A 63 -11.23 -9.42 1.99
CA VAL A 63 -12.69 -9.43 1.93
C VAL A 63 -13.13 -9.33 0.46
N GLY A 64 -12.57 -8.40 -0.30
CA GLY A 64 -12.86 -8.22 -1.72
C GLY A 64 -12.57 -9.46 -2.55
N TYR A 65 -11.40 -10.09 -2.35
CA TYR A 65 -10.99 -11.29 -3.05
C TYR A 65 -11.92 -12.47 -2.76
N PHE A 66 -12.26 -12.68 -1.48
CA PHE A 66 -13.15 -13.76 -1.08
C PHE A 66 -14.54 -13.58 -1.67
N GLN A 67 -15.10 -12.36 -1.60
CA GLN A 67 -16.41 -12.07 -2.17
C GLN A 67 -16.42 -12.24 -3.69
N ALA A 68 -15.39 -11.76 -4.39
CA ALA A 68 -15.26 -11.95 -5.83
C ALA A 68 -15.18 -13.44 -6.22
N LYS A 69 -14.36 -14.23 -5.51
CA LYS A 69 -14.25 -15.67 -5.74
C LYS A 69 -15.54 -16.43 -5.41
N ARG A 70 -16.27 -16.00 -4.37
CA ARG A 70 -17.54 -16.61 -3.97
C ARG A 70 -18.65 -16.35 -4.99
N LEU A 71 -18.79 -15.11 -5.45
CA LEU A 71 -19.85 -14.70 -6.38
C LEU A 71 -19.57 -15.13 -7.82
N MET A 72 -18.30 -15.11 -8.23
CA MET A 72 -17.88 -15.42 -9.60
C MET A 72 -16.66 -16.35 -9.60
N PRO A 73 -16.81 -17.66 -9.33
CA PRO A 73 -15.67 -18.56 -9.14
C PRO A 73 -14.70 -18.63 -10.33
N ARG A 74 -15.19 -18.46 -11.57
CA ARG A 74 -14.37 -18.53 -12.80
C ARG A 74 -13.62 -17.24 -13.12
N ILE A 75 -14.29 -16.09 -13.01
CA ILE A 75 -13.75 -14.78 -13.44
C ILE A 75 -13.47 -13.81 -12.29
N GLY A 76 -13.94 -14.12 -11.08
CA GLY A 76 -13.85 -13.28 -9.89
C GLY A 76 -12.41 -12.95 -9.50
N PRO A 77 -11.47 -13.92 -9.46
CA PRO A 77 -10.06 -13.61 -9.23
C PRO A 77 -9.49 -12.63 -10.25
N PHE A 78 -9.81 -12.79 -11.54
CA PHE A 78 -9.37 -11.87 -12.59
C PHE A 78 -9.91 -10.46 -12.38
N ILE A 79 -11.22 -10.32 -12.15
CA ILE A 79 -11.86 -9.04 -11.87
C ILE A 79 -11.27 -8.40 -10.61
N PHE A 80 -11.04 -9.17 -9.56
CA PHE A 80 -10.43 -8.68 -8.32
C PHE A 80 -9.04 -8.10 -8.58
N TYR A 81 -8.16 -8.81 -9.31
CA TYR A 81 -6.82 -8.28 -9.59
C TYR A 81 -6.87 -7.01 -10.42
N PHE A 82 -7.76 -6.95 -11.41
CA PHE A 82 -7.95 -5.76 -12.22
C PHE A 82 -8.42 -4.56 -11.37
N VAL A 83 -9.40 -4.78 -10.49
CA VAL A 83 -9.91 -3.76 -9.57
C VAL A 83 -8.85 -3.36 -8.54
N PHE A 84 -8.12 -4.30 -7.96
CA PHE A 84 -7.10 -4.00 -6.96
C PHE A 84 -5.95 -3.19 -7.58
N ALA A 85 -5.47 -3.57 -8.77
CA ALA A 85 -4.49 -2.78 -9.52
C ALA A 85 -5.02 -1.37 -9.83
N GLY A 86 -6.28 -1.27 -10.28
CA GLY A 86 -6.94 0.02 -10.51
C GLY A 86 -6.99 0.89 -9.25
N ILE A 87 -7.44 0.34 -8.12
CA ILE A 87 -7.50 1.06 -6.84
C ILE A 87 -6.10 1.51 -6.40
N SER A 88 -5.07 0.67 -6.54
CA SER A 88 -3.68 1.06 -6.25
C SER A 88 -3.24 2.27 -7.08
N ILE A 89 -3.56 2.30 -8.37
CA ILE A 89 -3.27 3.45 -9.25
C ILE A 89 -4.07 4.69 -8.81
N PHE A 90 -5.39 4.56 -8.67
CA PHE A 90 -6.27 5.70 -8.38
C PHE A 90 -6.00 6.30 -7.00
N THR A 91 -5.75 5.48 -5.99
CA THR A 91 -5.47 5.99 -4.63
C THR A 91 -4.14 6.73 -4.56
N CYS A 92 -3.18 6.43 -5.44
CA CYS A 92 -1.94 7.20 -5.54
C CYS A 92 -2.19 8.67 -5.90
N PHE A 93 -3.25 8.99 -6.65
CA PHE A 93 -3.63 10.37 -6.95
C PHE A 93 -4.25 11.10 -5.75
N GLY A 94 -4.65 10.38 -4.69
CA GLY A 94 -5.09 11.00 -3.43
C GLY A 94 -4.00 11.86 -2.80
N ILE A 95 -2.73 11.67 -3.17
CA ILE A 95 -1.63 12.51 -2.71
C ILE A 95 -1.80 13.99 -3.09
N PHE A 96 -2.48 14.28 -4.20
CA PHE A 96 -2.70 15.66 -4.66
C PHE A 96 -3.71 16.43 -3.81
N THR A 97 -4.41 15.76 -2.88
CA THR A 97 -5.31 16.41 -1.93
C THR A 97 -4.65 16.73 -0.60
N VAL A 98 -3.34 16.48 -0.46
CA VAL A 98 -2.60 16.78 0.76
C VAL A 98 -2.18 18.25 0.75
N TYR A 99 -2.54 18.98 1.81
CA TYR A 99 -2.25 20.40 1.99
C TYR A 99 -1.30 20.63 3.17
N GLY A 100 -0.71 21.83 3.26
CA GLY A 100 0.17 22.21 4.38
C GLY A 100 1.61 21.68 4.28
N LEU A 101 2.02 21.23 3.09
CA LEU A 101 3.40 20.86 2.83
C LEU A 101 4.30 22.08 2.66
N HIS A 102 5.54 21.96 3.10
CA HIS A 102 6.58 22.92 2.77
C HIS A 102 6.76 23.01 1.24
N GLU A 103 6.93 24.24 0.71
CA GLU A 103 6.88 24.52 -0.74
C GLU A 103 7.86 23.65 -1.55
N GLU A 104 9.04 23.41 -0.99
CA GLU A 104 10.14 22.67 -1.62
C GLU A 104 9.85 21.16 -1.78
N ILE A 105 8.95 20.58 -0.98
CA ILE A 105 8.65 19.13 -1.02
C ILE A 105 7.27 18.81 -1.62
N ILE A 106 6.51 19.83 -2.04
CA ILE A 106 5.17 19.65 -2.60
C ILE A 106 5.19 18.73 -3.84
N TYR A 107 6.31 18.75 -4.58
CA TYR A 107 6.53 17.91 -5.74
C TYR A 107 7.34 16.65 -5.42
N THR A 108 7.90 16.43 -4.24
CA THR A 108 8.62 15.17 -3.94
C THR A 108 7.75 14.18 -3.16
N ILE A 109 6.67 14.66 -2.55
CA ILE A 109 5.73 13.83 -1.79
C ILE A 109 5.10 12.68 -2.61
N TYR A 110 4.95 12.84 -3.94
CA TYR A 110 4.42 11.76 -4.78
C TYR A 110 5.34 10.53 -4.75
N GLY A 111 6.65 10.75 -4.82
CA GLY A 111 7.64 9.68 -4.82
C GLY A 111 7.68 9.00 -3.47
N TYR A 112 7.54 9.80 -2.41
CA TYR A 112 7.47 9.34 -1.04
C TYR A 112 6.27 8.41 -0.76
N ALA A 113 5.07 8.80 -1.19
CA ALA A 113 3.84 8.07 -0.89
C ALA A 113 3.60 6.85 -1.79
N MET A 114 4.23 6.83 -2.98
CA MET A 114 4.02 5.80 -3.99
C MET A 114 4.06 4.36 -3.45
N PRO A 115 5.05 3.94 -2.63
CA PRO A 115 5.11 2.56 -2.16
C PRO A 115 3.88 2.13 -1.36
N MET A 116 3.30 3.03 -0.56
CA MET A 116 2.12 2.75 0.26
C MET A 116 0.90 2.33 -0.58
N HIS A 117 0.82 2.77 -1.83
CA HIS A 117 -0.30 2.48 -2.74
C HIS A 117 -0.06 1.24 -3.60
N PHE A 118 1.17 0.99 -4.04
CA PHE A 118 1.49 -0.09 -4.98
C PHE A 118 1.97 -1.37 -4.30
N PHE A 119 2.74 -1.28 -3.21
CA PHE A 119 3.28 -2.47 -2.54
C PHE A 119 2.23 -3.40 -1.95
N PRO A 120 1.05 -2.95 -1.47
CA PRO A 120 0.00 -3.87 -1.06
C PRO A 120 -0.43 -4.82 -2.19
N PHE A 121 -0.57 -4.31 -3.42
CA PHE A 121 -0.91 -5.13 -4.58
C PHE A 121 0.26 -6.05 -4.98
N LEU A 122 1.47 -5.52 -5.05
CA LEU A 122 2.66 -6.30 -5.42
C LEU A 122 2.92 -7.43 -4.43
N SER A 123 2.95 -7.11 -3.13
CA SER A 123 3.14 -8.10 -2.07
C SER A 123 2.02 -9.12 -2.06
N TRP A 124 0.77 -8.72 -2.31
CA TRP A 124 -0.35 -9.63 -2.42
C TRP A 124 -0.14 -10.67 -3.51
N VAL A 125 0.19 -10.24 -4.73
CA VAL A 125 0.39 -11.14 -5.87
C VAL A 125 1.55 -12.10 -5.59
N THR A 126 2.66 -11.60 -5.04
CA THR A 126 3.83 -12.42 -4.70
C THR A 126 3.52 -13.42 -3.59
N PHE A 127 2.92 -13.00 -2.49
CA PHE A 127 2.68 -13.86 -1.34
C PHE A 127 1.55 -14.86 -1.58
N LYS A 128 0.59 -14.59 -2.48
CA LYS A 128 -0.51 -15.54 -2.74
C LYS A 128 0.01 -16.93 -3.08
N THR A 129 1.05 -17.01 -3.90
CA THR A 129 1.64 -18.28 -4.38
C THR A 129 2.21 -19.14 -3.24
N LEU A 130 2.62 -18.52 -2.12
CA LEU A 130 3.11 -19.22 -0.94
C LEU A 130 1.98 -19.86 -0.11
N PHE A 131 0.77 -19.29 -0.13
CA PHE A 131 -0.35 -19.74 0.70
C PHE A 131 -1.40 -20.55 -0.07
N PHE A 132 -1.54 -20.27 -1.36
CA PHE A 132 -2.43 -20.93 -2.30
C PHE A 132 -1.58 -21.44 -3.46
N GLN A 133 -1.40 -22.77 -3.52
CA GLN A 133 -0.94 -23.43 -4.73
C GLN A 133 -2.09 -23.30 -5.74
N ASP A 134 -1.81 -22.72 -6.90
CA ASP A 134 -2.77 -22.70 -8.01
C ASP A 134 -3.11 -24.13 -8.45
#